data_AF-X1VN65-F1
#
_entry.id   AF-X1VN65-F1
#
_cell.length_a   1.000
_cell.length_b   1.000
_cell.length_c   1.000
_cell.angle_alpha   90.00
_cell.angle_beta   90.00
_cell.angle_gamma   90.00
#
_symmetry.space_group_name_H-M   'P 1'
#
loop_
_entity.id
_entity.type
_entity.pdbx_description
1 polymer ?
#
loop_
_entity_poly.entity_id
_entity_poly.type
_entity_poly.pdbx_seq_one_letter_code
_entity_poly.pdbx_strand_id
1 'polypeptide(L)' 'MYYYKKVENGEIVSVEAKSLDAISPSFVKATKEEYNAFIASLPEPEPIPPTPDEFRL' A
#
# COMPACT_ATOMS: atom_id res chain seq x y z
N MET A 1 -10.29 4.68 -10.30
CA MET A 1 -9.54 4.42 -9.06
C MET A 1 -8.95 5.73 -8.60
N TYR A 2 -9.23 6.13 -7.36
CA TYR A 2 -8.68 7.32 -6.73
C TYR A 2 -7.55 6.90 -5.82
N TYR A 3 -6.45 7.66 -5.84
CA TYR A 3 -5.27 7.40 -5.03
C TYR A 3 -5.09 8.53 -4.05
N TYR A 4 -4.72 8.19 -2.83
CA TYR A 4 -4.43 9.13 -1.78
C TYR A 4 -3.12 8.76 -1.10
N LYS A 5 -2.47 9.77 -0.51
CA LYS A 5 -1.24 9.62 0.26
C LYS A 5 -1.36 10.38 1.57
N LYS A 6 -0.74 9.84 2.62
CA LYS A 6 -0.49 10.55 3.87
C LYS A 6 0.97 10.99 3.85
N VAL A 7 1.20 12.26 4.15
CA VAL A 7 2.55 12.85 4.20
C VAL A 7 2.82 13.29 5.63
N GLU A 8 3.93 12.83 6.22
CA GLU A 8 4.42 13.26 7.52
C GLU A 8 5.88 13.68 7.36
N ASN A 9 6.27 14.84 7.91
CA ASN A 9 7.62 15.40 7.77
C ASN A 9 8.15 15.56 6.33
N GLY A 10 7.24 15.65 5.35
CA GLY A 10 7.59 15.76 3.92
C GLY A 10 7.76 14.43 3.19
N GLU A 11 7.63 13.30 3.90
CA GLU A 11 7.72 11.96 3.33
C GLU A 11 6.36 11.28 3.26
N ILE A 12 6.14 10.49 2.21
CA ILE A 12 4.94 9.65 2.12
C ILE A 12 5.10 8.51 3.11
N VAL A 13 4.17 8.37 4.04
CA VAL A 13 4.19 7.33 5.07
C VAL A 13 3.13 6.26 4.85
N SER A 14 2.12 6.57 4.04
CA SER A 14 1.02 5.66 3.72
C SER A 14 0.36 6.07 2.42
N VAL A 15 -0.19 5.08 1.70
CA VAL A 15 -0.98 5.30 0.49
C VAL A 15 -2.28 4.50 0.55
N GLU A 16 -3.33 5.00 -0.11
CA GLU A 16 -4.62 4.35 -0.23
C GLU A 16 -5.09 4.36 -1.68
N ALA A 17 -5.69 3.26 -2.13
CA ALA A 17 -6.40 3.17 -3.40
C ALA A 17 -7.88 2.86 -3.14
N LYS A 18 -8.78 3.68 -3.68
CA LYS A 18 -10.23 3.56 -3.46
C LYS A 18 -11.01 3.64 -4.78
N SER A 19 -12.10 2.88 -4.86
CA SER A 19 -13.00 2.90 -6.02
C SER A 19 -13.91 4.14 -6.08
N LEU A 20 -14.14 4.79 -4.93
CA LEU A 20 -14.92 6.02 -4.77
C LEU A 20 -14.02 7.20 -4.36
N ASP A 21 -14.37 8.42 -4.77
CA ASP A 21 -13.66 9.65 -4.39
C ASP A 21 -14.00 10.03 -2.94
N ALA A 22 -13.49 9.26 -1.97
CA ALA A 22 -13.75 9.41 -0.54
C ALA A 22 -12.42 9.48 0.23
N ILE A 23 -11.94 10.72 0.42
CA ILE A 23 -10.69 11.02 1.09
C ILE A 23 -10.76 10.70 2.59
N SER A 24 -9.77 9.98 3.11
CA SER A 24 -9.61 9.73 4.54
C SER A 24 -9.06 11.00 5.22
N PRO A 25 -9.37 11.23 6.51
CA PRO A 25 -8.75 12.33 7.26
C PRO A 25 -7.22 12.20 7.26
N SER A 26 -6.52 13.33 7.10
CA SER A 26 -5.05 13.42 6.98
C SER A 26 -4.44 12.85 5.69
N PHE A 27 -5.26 12.41 4.73
CA PHE A 27 -4.80 12.04 3.39
C PHE A 27 -5.01 13.20 2.41
N VAL A 28 -4.22 13.20 1.34
CA VAL A 28 -4.34 14.11 0.19
C VAL A 28 -4.36 13.30 -1.10
N LYS A 29 -4.88 13.87 -2.19
CA LYS A 29 -4.86 13.19 -3.50
C LYS A 29 -3.41 12.91 -3.92
N ALA A 30 -3.20 11.70 -4.42
CA ALA A 30 -1.94 11.23 -4.98
C ALA A 30 -2.13 10.87 -6.46
N THR A 31 -1.04 10.87 -7.21
CA THR A 31 -1.05 10.26 -8.55
C THR A 31 -0.88 8.74 -8.44
N LYS A 32 -1.24 8.03 -9.51
CA LYS A 32 -0.97 6.59 -9.61
C LYS A 32 0.54 6.29 -9.51
N GLU A 33 1.38 7.18 -10.04
CA GLU A 33 2.83 7.04 -10.02
C GLU A 33 3.38 7.16 -8.60
N GLU A 34 2.91 8.11 -7.80
CA GLU A 34 3.30 8.25 -6.39
C GLU A 34 2.87 7.03 -5.57
N TYR A 35 1.65 6.52 -5.81
CA TYR A 35 1.17 5.29 -5.19
C TYR A 35 2.09 4.11 -5.53
N ASN A 36 2.37 3.90 -6.81
CA ASN A 36 3.20 2.79 -7.27
C ASN A 36 4.65 2.90 -6.77
N ALA A 37 5.21 4.10 -6.74
CA ALA A 37 6.55 4.34 -6.23
C ALA A 37 6.65 4.00 -4.73
N PHE A 38 5.64 4.39 -3.94
CA PHE A 38 5.58 4.01 -2.53
C PHE A 38 5.46 2.48 -2.36
N ILE A 39 4.54 1.83 -3.07
CA ILE A 39 4.39 0.37 -3.00
C ILE A 39 5.67 -0.36 -3.42
N ALA A 40 6.35 0.09 -4.46
CA ALA A 40 7.62 -0.48 -4.91
C ALA A 40 8.79 -0.23 -3.93
N SER A 41 8.66 0.76 -3.05
CA SER A 41 9.66 1.04 -2.00
C SER A 41 9.47 0.19 -0.75
N LEU A 42 8.32 -0.48 -0.59
CA LEU A 42 8.09 -1.37 0.53
C LEU A 42 8.99 -2.61 0.41
N PRO A 43 9.54 -3.12 1.53
CA PRO A 43 10.32 -4.36 1.52
C PRO A 43 9.45 -5.51 1.02
N GLU A 44 10.07 -6.46 0.30
CA GLU A 44 9.37 -7.67 -0.13
C GLU A 44 8.82 -8.42 1.10
N PRO A 45 7.59 -8.96 1.02
CA PRO A 45 7.04 -9.76 2.10
C PRO A 45 7.92 -11.00 2.32
N GLU A 46 8.22 -11.32 3.58
CA GLU A 46 8.93 -12.54 3.93
C GLU A 46 8.16 -13.77 3.38
N PRO A 47 8.87 -14.80 2.87
CA PRO A 47 8.21 -16.01 2.41
C PRO A 47 7.45 -16.64 3.58
N ILE A 48 6.15 -16.82 3.39
CA ILE A 48 5.29 -17.52 4.34
C ILE A 48 5.82 -18.97 4.42
N PRO A 49 6.19 -19.49 5.60
CA PRO A 49 6.58 -20.88 5.72
C PRO A 49 5.42 -21.78 5.26
N PRO A 50 5.69 -22.90 4.57
CA PRO A 50 4.65 -23.82 4.15
C PRO A 50 3.88 -24.29 5.39
N THR A 51 2.55 -24.20 5.35
CA THR A 51 1.72 -24.76 6.40
C THR A 51 1.85 -26.29 6.37
N PRO A 52 1.95 -26.98 7.52
CA PRO A 52 2.18 -28.43 7.57
C PRO A 52 1.09 -29.30 6.92
N ASP A 53 0.01 -28.70 6.40
CA ASP A 53 -1.06 -29.38 5.66
C ASP A 53 -0.62 -29.88 4.27
N GLU A 54 0.48 -29.35 3.71
CA GLU A 54 1.02 -29.77 2.40
C GLU A 54 1.85 -31.08 2.44
N PHE A 55 2.07 -31.67 3.62
CA PHE A 55 2.87 -32.92 3.78
C PHE A 55 2.02 -34.20 3.83
N ARG A 56 0.70 -34.14 3.59
CA ARG A 56 -0.18 -35.31 3.50
C ARG A 56 -0.64 -35.56 2.07
N LEU A 57 0.26 -36.04 1.22
CA LEU A 57 -0.10 -36.73 -0.03
C LEU A 57 0.85 -37.90 -0.30
#